data_AF-A0A2H0Q6K2-F1
#
_entry.id   AF-A0A2H0Q6K2-F1
#
_cell.length_a   1.000
_cell.length_b   1.000
_cell.length_c   1.000
_cell.angle_alpha   90.00
_cell.angle_beta   90.00
_cell.angle_gamma   90.00
#
_symmetry.space_group_name_H-M   'P 1'
#
loop_
_entity.id
_entity.type
_entity.pdbx_description
1 polymer ?
#
loop_
_entity_poly.entity_id
_entity_poly.type
_entity_poly.pdbx_seq_one_letter_code
_entity_poly.pdbx_strand_id
1 'polypeptide(L)'
;MNAKMIVILMMLVLLALFIWSKYFRKNEMIVTKLEVESFEAMKRWQETRTEELKKDALNKMIALSLAKGLSQEKAEHHAEKQFKTLTV
;
A
#
# COMPACT_ATOMS: atom_id res chain seq x y z
N MET A 1 -35.93 21.54 -11.17
CA MET A 1 -34.91 20.73 -11.87
C MET A 1 -35.57 19.95 -12.99
N ASN A 2 -35.09 20.05 -14.23
CA ASN A 2 -35.62 19.29 -15.37
C ASN A 2 -35.21 17.82 -15.26
N ALA A 3 -36.09 16.88 -15.60
CA ALA A 3 -35.78 15.43 -15.62
C ALA A 3 -34.51 15.12 -16.44
N LYS A 4 -34.26 15.86 -17.51
CA LYS A 4 -33.03 15.80 -18.32
C LYS A 4 -31.75 16.08 -17.51
N MET A 5 -31.79 17.03 -16.58
CA MET A 5 -30.65 17.34 -15.69
C MET A 5 -30.37 16.21 -14.70
N ILE A 6 -31.40 15.55 -14.18
CA ILE A 6 -31.25 14.42 -13.25
C ILE A 6 -30.58 13.24 -13.95
N VAL A 7 -31.00 12.93 -15.18
CA VAL A 7 -30.41 11.84 -15.98
C VAL A 7 -28.93 12.10 -16.27
N ILE A 8 -28.57 13.32 -16.66
CA ILE A 8 -27.17 13.71 -16.91
C ILE A 8 -26.34 13.56 -15.64
N LEU A 9 -26.86 13.99 -14.48
CA LEU A 9 -26.18 13.85 -13.20
C LEU A 9 -25.91 12.37 -12.85
N MET A 10 -26.91 11.50 -13.02
CA MET A 10 -26.76 10.06 -12.77
C MET A 10 -25.69 9.44 -13.68
N MET A 11 -25.66 9.81 -14.96
CA MET A 11 -24.63 9.32 -15.88
C MET A 11 -23.22 9.75 -15.46
N LEU A 12 -23.05 11.00 -15.00
CA LEU A 12 -21.76 11.50 -14.51
C LEU A 12 -21.30 10.77 -13.24
N VAL A 13 -22.22 10.48 -12.30
CA VAL A 13 -21.91 9.70 -11.10
C VAL A 13 -21.46 8.29 -11.46
N LEU A 14 -22.16 7.62 -12.38
CA LEU A 14 -21.78 6.27 -12.83
C LEU A 14 -20.40 6.27 -13.51
N LEU A 15 -20.10 7.29 -14.32
CA LEU A 15 -18.79 7.44 -14.94
C LEU A 15 -17.68 7.64 -13.90
N ALA A 16 -17.92 8.48 -12.89
CA ALA A 16 -16.98 8.71 -11.80
C ALA A 16 -16.70 7.43 -10.99
N LEU A 17 -17.75 6.67 -10.65
CA LEU A 17 -17.63 5.39 -9.96
C LEU A 17 -16.87 4.35 -10.80
N PHE A 18 -17.10 4.31 -12.12
CA PHE A 18 -16.39 3.42 -13.01
C PHE A 18 -14.89 3.73 -13.06
N ILE A 19 -14.53 5.01 -13.22
CA ILE A 19 -13.12 5.45 -13.22
C ILE A 19 -12.49 5.11 -11.87
N TRP A 20 -13.14 5.48 -10.76
CA TRP A 20 -12.67 5.19 -9.41
C TRP A 20 -12.42 3.70 -9.18
N SER A 21 -13.32 2.83 -9.66
CA SER A 21 -13.17 1.37 -9.53
C SER A 21 -11.90 0.84 -10.22
N LYS A 22 -11.51 1.42 -11.37
CA LYS A 22 -10.28 1.04 -12.07
C LYS A 22 -9.03 1.46 -11.29
N TYR A 23 -9.03 2.67 -10.75
CA TYR A 23 -7.94 3.16 -9.90
C TYR A 23 -7.80 2.32 -8.64
N PHE A 24 -8.92 2.01 -7.99
CA PHE A 24 -8.96 1.19 -6.77
C PHE A 24 -8.35 -0.20 -7.01
N ARG A 25 -8.78 -0.92 -8.05
CA ARG A 25 -8.21 -2.25 -8.40
C ARG A 25 -6.72 -2.19 -8.69
N LYS A 26 -6.25 -1.14 -9.37
CA LYS A 26 -4.83 -0.96 -9.65
C LYS A 26 -4.05 -0.75 -8.35
N ASN A 27 -4.58 0.03 -7.42
CA ASN A 27 -3.96 0.27 -6.13
C ASN A 27 -3.92 -1.02 -5.28
N GLU A 28 -5.01 -1.78 -5.22
CA GLU A 28 -5.03 -3.08 -4.54
C GLU A 28 -3.95 -4.03 -5.06
N MET A 29 -3.81 -4.14 -6.39
CA MET A 29 -2.78 -4.98 -6.99
C MET A 29 -1.36 -4.54 -6.59
N ILE A 30 -1.11 -3.24 -6.53
CA ILE A 30 0.18 -2.70 -6.08
C ILE A 30 0.42 -3.03 -4.61
N VAL A 31 -0.59 -2.80 -3.76
CA VAL A 31 -0.51 -3.11 -2.32
C VAL A 31 -0.24 -4.59 -2.10
N THR A 32 -1.00 -5.49 -2.73
CA THR A 32 -0.80 -6.94 -2.60
C THR A 32 0.60 -7.37 -3.06
N LYS A 33 1.10 -6.80 -4.17
CA LYS A 33 2.48 -7.08 -4.61
C LYS A 33 3.50 -6.64 -3.57
N LEU A 34 3.34 -5.45 -3.01
CA LEU A 34 4.23 -4.92 -1.96
C LEU A 34 4.12 -5.72 -0.66
N GLU A 35 2.95 -6.27 -0.31
CA GLU A 35 2.79 -7.18 0.83
C GLU A 35 3.63 -8.43 0.67
N VAL A 36 3.58 -9.07 -0.50
CA VAL A 36 4.39 -10.26 -0.79
C VAL A 36 5.88 -9.92 -0.75
N GLU A 37 6.31 -8.85 -1.43
CA GLU A 37 7.72 -8.44 -1.43
C GLU A 37 8.23 -8.10 -0.03
N SER A 38 7.42 -7.38 0.75
CA SER A 38 7.74 -7.03 2.13
C SER A 38 7.85 -8.27 3.02
N PHE A 39 6.95 -9.23 2.87
CA PHE A 39 6.96 -10.47 3.65
C PHE A 39 8.18 -11.34 3.30
N GLU A 40 8.46 -11.50 2.00
CA GLU A 40 9.62 -12.27 1.55
C GLU A 40 10.94 -11.67 2.01
N ALA A 41 11.10 -10.35 1.90
CA ALA A 41 12.30 -9.67 2.37
C ALA A 41 12.47 -9.85 3.89
N MET A 42 11.38 -9.74 4.65
CA MET A 42 11.41 -9.94 6.09
C MET A 42 11.79 -11.36 6.48
N LYS A 43 11.25 -12.36 5.79
CA LYS A 43 11.60 -13.77 5.98
C LYS A 43 13.08 -14.02 5.71
N ARG A 44 13.62 -13.52 4.59
CA ARG A 44 15.05 -13.65 4.25
C ARG A 44 15.94 -13.02 5.32
N TRP A 45 15.57 -11.83 5.80
CA TRP A 45 16.30 -11.21 6.92
C TRP A 45 16.21 -12.05 8.19
N GLN A 46 15.06 -12.62 8.53
CA GLN A 46 14.95 -13.48 9.71
C GLN A 46 15.84 -14.73 9.63
N GLU A 47 15.99 -15.31 8.44
CA GLU A 47 16.81 -16.49 8.18
C GLU A 47 18.32 -16.19 8.22
N THR A 48 18.77 -15.08 7.62
CA THR A 48 20.21 -14.80 7.46
C THR A 48 20.74 -13.73 8.42
N ARG A 49 19.87 -12.85 8.95
CA ARG A 49 20.18 -11.77 9.91
C ARG A 49 21.30 -10.80 9.50
N THR A 50 21.53 -10.61 8.20
CA THR A 50 22.50 -9.61 7.70
C THR A 50 21.91 -8.20 7.68
N GLU A 51 22.73 -7.17 7.90
CA GLU A 51 22.30 -5.77 7.83
C GLU A 51 21.85 -5.33 6.42
N GLU A 52 22.39 -5.93 5.36
CA GLU A 52 21.97 -5.66 3.98
C GLU A 52 20.52 -6.09 3.74
N LEU A 53 20.17 -7.32 4.12
CA LEU A 53 18.80 -7.83 4.04
C LEU A 53 17.82 -7.11 4.98
N LYS A 54 18.31 -6.65 6.14
CA LYS A 54 17.52 -5.81 7.05
C LYS A 54 17.12 -4.50 6.38
N LYS A 55 18.07 -3.85 5.70
CA LYS A 55 17.82 -2.60 4.97
C LYS A 55 16.86 -2.81 3.81
N ASP A 56 17.01 -3.90 3.05
CA ASP A 56 16.06 -4.26 1.99
C ASP A 56 14.64 -4.45 2.55
N ALA A 57 14.49 -5.26 3.59
CA ALA A 57 13.20 -5.53 4.21
C ALA A 57 12.56 -4.27 4.84
N LEU A 58 13.34 -3.37 5.44
CA LEU A 58 12.87 -2.05 5.89
C LEU A 58 12.33 -1.22 4.72
N ASN A 59 13.08 -1.12 3.62
CA ASN A 59 12.66 -0.35 2.44
C ASN A 59 11.35 -0.89 1.85
N LYS A 60 11.20 -2.22 1.77
CA LYS A 60 9.97 -2.86 1.27
C LYS A 60 8.78 -2.60 2.19
N MET A 61 8.98 -2.61 3.50
CA MET A 61 7.95 -2.27 4.48
C MET A 61 7.52 -0.81 4.43
N ILE A 62 8.47 0.11 4.22
CA ILE A 62 8.18 1.53 4.04
C ILE A 62 7.37 1.74 2.77
N ALA A 63 7.77 1.12 1.65
CA ALA A 63 7.05 1.19 0.38
C ALA A 63 5.61 0.69 0.50
N LEU A 64 5.39 -0.44 1.19
CA LEU A 64 4.05 -0.95 1.50
C LEU A 64 3.22 0.04 2.32
N SER A 65 3.81 0.62 3.36
CA SER A 65 3.14 1.58 4.25
C SER A 65 2.73 2.85 3.51
N LEU A 66 3.60 3.36 2.63
CA LEU A 66 3.29 4.49 1.74
C LEU A 66 2.15 4.16 0.77
N ALA A 67 2.15 2.96 0.17
CA ALA A 67 1.08 2.51 -0.72
C ALA A 67 -0.27 2.36 0.01
N LYS A 68 -0.26 2.10 1.32
CA LYS A 68 -1.44 2.10 2.19
C LYS A 68 -1.87 3.50 2.65
N GLY A 69 -1.16 4.55 2.25
CA GLY A 69 -1.50 5.94 2.51
C GLY A 69 -0.91 6.52 3.80
N LEU A 70 0.11 5.90 4.39
CA LEU A 70 0.84 6.50 5.51
C LEU A 70 1.75 7.63 5.00
N SER A 71 1.98 8.65 5.84
CA SER A 71 3.04 9.63 5.61
C SER A 71 4.42 8.98 5.77
N GLN A 72 5.46 9.55 5.15
CA GLN A 72 6.83 9.05 5.22
C GLN A 72 7.29 8.75 6.65
N GLU A 73 7.15 9.73 7.55
CA GLU A 73 7.52 9.60 8.96
C GLU A 73 6.79 8.45 9.66
N LYS A 74 5.49 8.27 9.38
CA LYS A 74 4.70 7.17 9.95
C LYS A 74 5.08 5.82 9.35
N ALA A 75 5.43 5.79 8.07
CA ALA A 75 5.87 4.58 7.38
C ALA A 75 7.20 4.09 7.93
N GLU A 76 8.18 4.98 8.09
CA GLU A 76 9.48 4.70 8.70
C GLU A 76 9.33 4.23 10.14
N HIS A 77 8.59 4.98 10.95
CA HIS A 77 8.35 4.60 12.35
C HIS A 77 7.63 3.26 12.48
N HIS A 78 6.64 2.97 11.62
CA HIS A 78 5.96 1.68 11.60
C HIS A 78 6.92 0.54 11.22
N ALA A 79 7.76 0.76 10.20
CA ALA A 79 8.72 -0.22 9.75
C ALA A 79 9.73 -0.55 10.86
N GLU A 80 10.35 0.46 11.46
CA GLU A 80 11.32 0.28 12.55
C GLU A 80 10.71 -0.41 13.77
N LYS A 81 9.47 -0.05 14.14
CA LYS A 81 8.77 -0.66 15.28
C LYS A 81 8.58 -2.17 15.08
N GLN A 82 8.17 -2.59 13.87
CA GLN A 82 7.97 -4.00 13.54
C GLN A 82 9.29 -4.79 13.61
N PHE A 83 10.38 -4.21 13.11
CA PHE A 83 11.69 -4.83 13.23
C PHE A 83 12.11 -4.97 14.69
N LYS A 84 11.94 -3.91 15.50
CA LYS A 84 12.25 -3.94 16.93
C LYS A 84 11.52 -5.09 17.64
N THR A 85 10.22 -5.25 17.39
CA THR A 85 9.41 -6.35 17.95
C THR A 85 9.90 -7.74 17.53
N LEU A 86 10.51 -7.90 16.36
CA LEU A 86 10.99 -9.20 15.83
C LEU A 86 12.47 -9.49 16.14
N THR A 87 13.16 -8.56 16.81
CA THR A 87 14.52 -8.74 17.36
C THR A 87 14.56 -8.89 18.87
N VAL A 88 13.44 -8.67 19.57
CA VAL A 88 13.26 -9.08 20.98
C VAL A 88 12.93 -10.56 21.02
#